data_AF-A0A388TIJ7-F1
#
_entry.id   AF-A0A388TIJ7-F1
#
_cell.length_a   1.000
_cell.length_b   1.000
_cell.length_c   1.000
_cell.angle_alpha   90.00
_cell.angle_beta   90.00
_cell.angle_gamma   90.00
#
_symmetry.space_group_name_H-M   'P 1'
#
loop_
_entity.id
_entity.type
_entity.pdbx_description
1 polymer ?
#
loop_
_entity_poly.entity_id
_entity_poly.type
_entity_poly.pdbx_seq_one_letter_code
_entity_poly.pdbx_strand_id
1 'polypeptide(L)'
;MTACARNPVTGGRALNFYSEAQEVQLGEDYHPQIIAEYGEYKNPALQEYVQDIVNRLGDVSHRPNLTYRATLLDTPEINAFAIPGGRVYVCRGLLLYANSEAELAGVLGHEIGHVNAQHSVQSMSKEQGFNLGLLLGGLLMASNGVATNNVNTALRVGQGVGTLAMLSYSREDEMEADRLGVEYAHKAGFSPLGVGRVMTMFERLGGKQDALSTALSTHPASEMRIKQARLEVKKLENQGSVNRNLERERYLSKISDLPLGAKQKYSGYLQIYTTQPGDTWEKLTQKYFAANTDPQRLAWLNDCELGDPLPRQIKLGLF
;
A
#
# COMPACT_ATOMS: atom_id res chain seq x y z
N MET A 1 11.85 16.64 23.35
CA MET A 1 11.21 16.99 22.06
C MET A 1 12.27 17.53 21.14
N THR A 2 12.60 16.82 20.06
CA THR A 2 13.61 17.25 19.09
C THR A 2 12.85 17.88 17.93
N ALA A 3 12.57 19.19 17.97
CA ALA A 3 11.69 19.86 17.00
C ALA A 3 12.22 19.89 15.55
N CYS A 4 13.45 19.42 15.31
CA CYS A 4 14.04 19.25 13.99
C CYS A 4 14.80 17.92 13.97
N ALA A 5 14.19 16.88 13.40
CA ALA A 5 14.89 15.64 13.09
C ALA A 5 15.48 15.72 11.68
N ARG A 6 16.54 14.93 11.44
CA ARG A 6 17.09 14.74 10.10
C ARG A 6 16.27 13.68 9.39
N ASN A 7 15.70 14.00 8.24
CA ASN A 7 14.96 13.02 7.42
C ASN A 7 15.94 11.93 6.96
N PRO A 8 15.66 10.63 7.21
CA PRO A 8 16.58 9.54 6.86
C PRO A 8 16.87 9.41 5.36
N VAL A 9 15.93 9.81 4.51
CA VAL A 9 16.04 9.70 3.05
C VAL A 9 16.73 10.93 2.46
N THR A 10 16.23 12.13 2.74
CA THR A 10 16.76 13.35 2.11
C THR A 10 17.99 13.92 2.83
N GLY A 11 18.22 13.50 4.08
CA GLY A 11 19.25 14.07 4.94
C GLY A 11 19.00 15.54 5.35
N GLY A 12 17.89 16.12 4.91
CA GLY A 12 17.45 17.49 5.23
C GLY A 12 16.78 17.58 6.60
N ARG A 13 16.49 18.81 7.03
CA ARG A 13 15.68 19.06 8.23
C ARG A 13 14.21 18.85 7.90
N ALA A 14 13.52 18.04 8.69
CA ALA A 14 12.07 17.90 8.65
C ALA A 14 11.48 18.23 10.02
N LEU A 15 10.27 18.80 10.02
CA LEU A 15 9.50 18.97 11.24
C LEU A 15 9.02 17.59 11.70
N ASN A 16 9.60 17.10 12.79
CA ASN A 16 9.26 15.81 13.37
C ASN A 16 9.34 15.96 14.89
N PHE A 17 8.22 15.76 15.58
CA PHE A 17 8.16 15.83 17.04
C PHE A 17 8.30 14.48 17.74
N TYR A 18 8.41 13.39 16.97
CA TYR A 18 8.44 12.02 17.46
C TYR A 18 9.84 11.43 17.30
N SER A 19 10.32 10.74 18.35
CA SER A 19 11.48 9.87 18.24
C SER A 19 11.10 8.54 17.58
N GLU A 20 12.08 7.81 17.05
CA GLU A 20 11.83 6.46 16.50
C GLU A 20 11.16 5.54 17.53
N ALA A 21 11.56 5.60 18.80
CA ALA A 21 10.91 4.82 19.86
C ALA A 21 9.43 5.21 20.06
N GLN A 22 9.09 6.49 19.89
CA GLN A 22 7.69 6.95 19.94
C GLN A 22 6.92 6.50 18.69
N GLU A 23 7.56 6.51 17.50
CA GLU A 23 6.95 5.96 16.28
C GLU A 23 6.60 4.47 16.45
N VAL A 24 7.54 3.68 17.00
CA VAL A 24 7.33 2.25 17.29
C VAL A 24 6.19 2.06 18.29
N GLN A 25 6.17 2.82 19.38
CA GLN A 25 5.10 2.73 20.38
C GLN A 25 3.73 3.04 19.78
N LEU A 26 3.63 4.10 18.96
CA LEU A 26 2.39 4.42 18.25
C LEU A 26 1.93 3.24 17.39
N GLY A 27 2.85 2.64 16.63
CA GLY A 27 2.55 1.45 15.83
C GLY A 27 1.94 0.31 16.64
N GLU A 28 2.49 0.03 17.82
CA GLU A 28 1.98 -0.99 18.74
C GLU A 28 0.60 -0.62 19.33
N ASP A 29 0.38 0.64 19.67
CA ASP A 29 -0.89 1.12 20.23
C ASP A 29 -2.04 1.09 19.21
N TYR A 30 -1.73 1.35 17.94
CA TYR A 30 -2.71 1.35 16.84
C TYR A 30 -3.04 -0.05 16.32
N HIS A 31 -2.10 -0.99 16.43
CA HIS A 31 -2.28 -2.36 15.93
C HIS A 31 -3.58 -3.06 16.39
N PRO A 32 -3.89 -3.18 17.70
CA PRO A 32 -5.09 -3.90 18.14
C PRO A 32 -6.38 -3.29 17.58
N GLN A 33 -6.38 -1.98 17.36
CA GLN A 33 -7.55 -1.29 16.84
C GLN A 33 -7.69 -1.49 15.32
N ILE A 34 -6.58 -1.56 14.57
CA ILE A 34 -6.60 -1.96 13.15
C ILE A 34 -7.12 -3.40 13.00
N ILE A 35 -6.69 -4.30 13.89
CA ILE A 35 -7.23 -5.67 13.93
C ILE A 35 -8.71 -5.68 14.26
N ALA A 36 -9.19 -4.80 15.16
CA ALA A 36 -10.61 -4.69 15.48
C ALA A 36 -11.45 -4.20 14.28
N GLU A 37 -10.91 -3.26 13.50
CA GLU A 37 -11.59 -2.68 12.33
C GLU A 37 -11.64 -3.66 11.14
N TYR A 38 -10.47 -4.17 10.74
CA TYR A 38 -10.34 -4.93 9.49
C TYR A 38 -10.33 -6.45 9.67
N GLY A 39 -10.07 -6.92 10.89
CA GLY A 39 -9.82 -8.32 11.19
C GLY A 39 -8.45 -8.81 10.69
N GLU A 40 -7.91 -9.80 11.39
CA GLU A 40 -6.69 -10.48 10.97
C GLU A 40 -7.02 -11.67 10.06
N TYR A 41 -6.31 -11.79 8.92
CA TYR A 41 -6.38 -12.95 8.05
C TYR A 41 -5.31 -13.99 8.45
N LYS A 42 -5.77 -15.08 9.09
CA LYS A 42 -4.88 -16.10 9.65
C LYS A 42 -4.49 -17.14 8.61
N ASN A 43 -3.38 -16.91 7.91
CA ASN A 43 -2.73 -17.88 7.05
C ASN A 43 -1.20 -17.83 7.27
N PRO A 44 -0.63 -18.75 8.08
CA PRO A 44 0.78 -18.70 8.44
C PRO A 44 1.75 -18.71 7.26
N ALA A 45 1.47 -19.53 6.23
CA ALA A 45 2.34 -19.65 5.06
C ALA A 45 2.33 -18.37 4.21
N LEU A 46 1.15 -17.76 4.03
CA LEU A 46 1.03 -16.50 3.30
C LEU A 46 1.60 -15.32 4.11
N GLN A 47 1.40 -15.33 5.42
CA GLN A 47 1.97 -14.34 6.34
C GLN A 47 3.49 -14.38 6.33
N GLU A 48 4.10 -15.56 6.39
CA GLU A 48 5.56 -15.74 6.27
C GLU A 48 6.07 -15.25 4.92
N TYR A 49 5.38 -15.61 3.83
CA TYR A 49 5.72 -15.16 2.49
C TYR A 49 5.72 -13.63 2.35
N VAL A 50 4.68 -12.95 2.84
CA VAL A 50 4.59 -11.48 2.77
C VAL A 50 5.60 -10.84 3.71
N GLN A 51 5.86 -11.43 4.89
CA GLN A 51 6.89 -10.96 5.80
C GLN A 51 8.29 -11.08 5.21
N ASP A 52 8.61 -12.13 4.45
CA ASP A 52 9.90 -12.26 3.73
C ASP A 52 10.12 -11.09 2.76
N ILE A 53 9.10 -10.73 1.99
CA ILE A 53 9.17 -9.58 1.07
C ILE A 53 9.41 -8.28 1.86
N VAL A 54 8.64 -8.06 2.94
CA VAL A 54 8.79 -6.86 3.80
C VAL A 54 10.18 -6.79 4.44
N ASN A 55 10.73 -7.92 4.92
CA ASN A 55 12.08 -7.98 5.48
C ASN A 55 13.12 -7.61 4.43
N ARG A 56 13.09 -8.26 3.26
CA ARG A 56 14.05 -8.00 2.17
C ARG A 56 14.04 -6.54 1.72
N LEU A 57 12.87 -5.91 1.67
CA LEU A 57 12.72 -4.49 1.35
C LEU A 57 13.23 -3.58 2.50
N GLY A 58 12.92 -3.93 3.74
CA GLY A 58 13.36 -3.22 4.95
C GLY A 58 14.87 -3.23 5.12
N ASP A 59 15.52 -4.38 4.90
CA ASP A 59 16.96 -4.59 5.07
C ASP A 59 17.80 -3.69 4.14
N VAL A 60 17.26 -3.34 2.97
CA VAL A 60 17.92 -2.48 1.97
C VAL A 60 17.43 -1.03 2.00
N SER A 61 16.54 -0.70 2.93
CA SER A 61 15.93 0.62 3.08
C SER A 61 16.87 1.65 3.73
N HIS A 62 16.40 2.89 3.87
CA HIS A 62 17.15 3.94 4.57
C HIS A 62 17.13 3.80 6.10
N ARG A 63 16.30 2.90 6.66
CA ARG A 63 16.18 2.59 8.09
C ARG A 63 16.28 1.07 8.33
N PRO A 64 17.40 0.42 7.98
CA PRO A 64 17.53 -1.04 8.04
C PRO A 64 17.50 -1.61 9.46
N ASN A 65 17.69 -0.77 10.49
CA ASN A 65 17.60 -1.18 11.90
C ASN A 65 16.16 -1.11 12.45
N LEU A 66 15.21 -0.55 11.69
CA LEU A 66 13.80 -0.55 12.07
C LEU A 66 13.20 -1.94 11.82
N THR A 67 12.56 -2.54 12.81
CA THR A 67 11.89 -3.83 12.63
C THR A 67 10.57 -3.65 11.90
N TYR A 68 10.51 -4.10 10.64
CA TYR A 68 9.28 -4.10 9.86
C TYR A 68 8.40 -5.32 10.14
N ARG A 69 7.09 -5.12 10.25
CA ARG A 69 6.12 -6.19 10.55
C ARG A 69 4.97 -6.14 9.56
N ALA A 70 4.79 -7.19 8.78
CA ALA A 70 3.64 -7.38 7.92
C ALA A 70 2.45 -7.91 8.71
N THR A 71 1.23 -7.50 8.36
CA THR A 71 -0.01 -8.09 8.88
C THR A 71 -1.02 -8.21 7.76
N LEU A 72 -1.55 -9.42 7.56
CA LEU A 72 -2.62 -9.65 6.59
C LEU A 72 -3.98 -9.30 7.20
N LEU A 73 -4.74 -8.47 6.50
CA LEU A 73 -6.06 -8.02 6.90
C LEU A 73 -7.17 -8.77 6.15
N ASP A 74 -8.20 -9.17 6.87
CA ASP A 74 -9.30 -9.98 6.33
C ASP A 74 -10.44 -9.12 5.76
N THR A 75 -10.08 -8.27 4.81
CA THR A 75 -11.00 -7.37 4.10
C THR A 75 -10.87 -7.55 2.58
N PRO A 76 -11.97 -7.50 1.82
CA PRO A 76 -11.94 -7.53 0.35
C PRO A 76 -11.43 -6.22 -0.26
N GLU A 77 -11.13 -5.20 0.55
CA GLU A 77 -10.55 -3.94 0.07
C GLU A 77 -9.24 -4.17 -0.69
N ILE A 78 -9.06 -3.42 -1.77
CA ILE A 78 -7.83 -3.41 -2.55
C ILE A 78 -6.94 -2.32 -1.95
N ASN A 79 -6.19 -2.69 -0.91
CA ASN A 79 -5.33 -1.75 -0.19
C ASN A 79 -4.12 -2.40 0.50
N ALA A 80 -3.09 -1.60 0.71
CA ALA A 80 -2.03 -1.82 1.69
C ALA A 80 -1.64 -0.45 2.25
N PHE A 81 -1.19 -0.42 3.49
CA PHE A 81 -0.75 0.81 4.12
C PHE A 81 0.29 0.53 5.21
N ALA A 82 1.19 1.48 5.43
CA ALA A 82 2.06 1.46 6.60
C ALA A 82 1.71 2.55 7.61
N ILE A 83 1.92 2.24 8.89
CA ILE A 83 1.83 3.19 10.00
C ILE A 83 3.23 3.44 10.59
N PRO A 84 3.41 4.50 11.41
CA PRO A 84 4.66 4.75 12.09
C PRO A 84 5.21 3.51 12.82
N GLY A 85 6.53 3.38 12.87
CA GLY A 85 7.19 2.27 13.57
C GLY A 85 7.36 0.98 12.75
N GLY A 86 7.02 0.99 11.45
CA GLY A 86 7.35 -0.12 10.54
C GLY A 86 6.30 -1.22 10.46
N ARG A 87 5.07 -0.98 10.93
CA ARG A 87 3.94 -1.91 10.71
C ARG A 87 3.33 -1.67 9.34
N VAL A 88 3.27 -2.72 8.53
CA VAL A 88 2.78 -2.74 7.15
C VAL A 88 1.58 -3.68 7.10
N TYR A 89 0.46 -3.20 6.58
CA TYR A 89 -0.79 -3.93 6.49
C TYR A 89 -1.13 -4.22 5.03
N VAL A 90 -1.64 -5.41 4.77
CA VAL A 90 -1.98 -5.87 3.42
C VAL A 90 -3.37 -6.46 3.43
N CYS A 91 -4.29 -5.86 2.70
CA CYS A 91 -5.65 -6.37 2.56
C CYS A 91 -5.69 -7.58 1.63
N ARG A 92 -6.53 -8.57 1.95
CA ARG A 92 -6.75 -9.75 1.10
C ARG A 92 -7.18 -9.37 -0.33
N GLY A 93 -7.96 -8.30 -0.50
CA GLY A 93 -8.32 -7.80 -1.83
C GLY A 93 -7.11 -7.39 -2.67
N LEU A 94 -6.09 -6.75 -2.09
CA LEU A 94 -4.87 -6.40 -2.82
C LEU A 94 -4.15 -7.65 -3.32
N LEU A 95 -4.04 -8.70 -2.48
CA LEU A 95 -3.42 -9.96 -2.88
C LEU A 95 -4.16 -10.63 -4.04
N LEU A 96 -5.49 -10.50 -4.11
CA LEU A 96 -6.25 -10.99 -5.25
C LEU A 96 -5.92 -10.22 -6.54
N TYR A 97 -5.77 -8.89 -6.48
CA TYR A 97 -5.61 -8.05 -7.67
C TYR A 97 -4.17 -7.89 -8.14
N ALA A 98 -3.19 -7.95 -7.24
CA ALA A 98 -1.80 -8.06 -7.65
C ALA A 98 -1.60 -9.31 -8.52
N ASN A 99 -0.76 -9.18 -9.53
CA ASN A 99 -0.60 -10.14 -10.60
C ASN A 99 0.81 -10.74 -10.64
N SER A 100 1.70 -10.30 -9.76
CA SER A 100 3.05 -10.82 -9.65
C SER A 100 3.70 -10.46 -8.32
N GLU A 101 4.79 -11.15 -7.96
CA GLU A 101 5.54 -10.80 -6.75
C GLU A 101 6.21 -9.44 -6.90
N ALA A 102 6.65 -9.09 -8.11
CA ALA A 102 7.18 -7.76 -8.39
C ALA A 102 6.16 -6.66 -8.10
N GLU A 103 4.89 -6.85 -8.45
CA GLU A 103 3.82 -5.89 -8.13
C GLU A 103 3.57 -5.80 -6.62
N LEU A 104 3.47 -6.93 -5.92
CA LEU A 104 3.33 -6.92 -4.45
C LEU A 104 4.53 -6.23 -3.78
N ALA A 105 5.76 -6.56 -4.20
CA ALA A 105 6.97 -5.92 -3.69
C ALA A 105 7.02 -4.42 -4.03
N GLY A 106 6.47 -4.01 -5.17
CA GLY A 106 6.32 -2.60 -5.53
C GLY A 106 5.41 -1.84 -4.56
N VAL A 107 4.23 -2.39 -4.23
CA VAL A 107 3.33 -1.79 -3.23
C VAL A 107 3.99 -1.73 -1.87
N LEU A 108 4.56 -2.84 -1.40
CA LEU A 108 5.19 -2.89 -0.08
C LEU A 108 6.43 -1.98 -0.01
N GLY A 109 7.18 -1.86 -1.10
CA GLY A 109 8.31 -0.96 -1.22
C GLY A 109 7.89 0.51 -1.14
N HIS A 110 6.76 0.87 -1.76
CA HIS A 110 6.13 2.19 -1.65
C HIS A 110 5.72 2.51 -0.21
N GLU A 111 5.03 1.59 0.46
CA GLU A 111 4.63 1.76 1.88
C GLU A 111 5.85 1.90 2.81
N ILE A 112 6.88 1.07 2.61
CA ILE A 112 8.15 1.20 3.33
C ILE A 112 8.83 2.54 2.99
N GLY A 113 8.66 3.06 1.77
CA GLY A 113 9.06 4.40 1.36
C GLY A 113 8.47 5.48 2.26
N HIS A 114 7.15 5.46 2.51
CA HIS A 114 6.49 6.40 3.43
C HIS A 114 7.06 6.33 4.85
N VAL A 115 7.31 5.13 5.38
CA VAL A 115 7.91 4.95 6.72
C VAL A 115 9.33 5.51 6.79
N ASN A 116 10.13 5.29 5.75
CA ASN A 116 11.52 5.74 5.68
C ASN A 116 11.64 7.26 5.53
N ALA A 117 10.78 7.86 4.71
CA ALA A 117 10.69 9.31 4.55
C ALA A 117 9.90 9.98 5.70
N GLN A 118 9.36 9.19 6.63
CA GLN A 118 8.59 9.65 7.79
C GLN A 118 7.34 10.48 7.42
N HIS A 119 6.71 10.22 6.27
CA HIS A 119 5.60 11.02 5.76
C HIS A 119 4.43 11.12 6.75
N SER A 120 4.03 9.99 7.37
CA SER A 120 2.91 9.98 8.34
C SER A 120 3.25 10.80 9.59
N VAL A 121 4.47 10.68 10.10
CA VAL A 121 4.94 11.38 11.31
C VAL A 121 5.11 12.87 11.05
N GLN A 122 5.58 13.26 9.87
CA GLN A 122 5.62 14.65 9.44
C GLN A 122 4.21 15.24 9.33
N SER A 123 3.24 14.48 8.81
CA SER A 123 1.83 14.90 8.75
C SER A 123 1.25 15.12 10.15
N MET A 124 1.44 14.15 11.05
CA MET A 124 1.05 14.25 12.47
C MET A 124 1.72 15.44 13.17
N SER A 125 3.01 15.68 12.90
CA SER A 125 3.76 16.79 13.49
C SER A 125 3.25 18.14 12.98
N LYS A 126 2.87 18.26 11.70
CA LYS A 126 2.23 19.46 11.14
C LYS A 126 0.89 19.73 11.82
N GLU A 127 0.06 18.71 12.01
CA GLU A 127 -1.22 18.85 12.71
C GLU A 127 -1.05 19.23 14.18
N GLN A 128 -0.13 18.57 14.90
CA GLN A 128 0.19 18.90 16.28
C GLN A 128 0.72 20.33 16.41
N GLY A 129 1.61 20.74 15.51
CA GLY A 129 2.13 22.11 15.43
C GLY A 129 1.05 23.14 15.14
N PHE A 130 0.10 22.83 14.26
CA PHE A 130 -1.06 23.67 13.97
C PHE A 130 -1.95 23.83 15.21
N ASN A 131 -2.29 22.73 15.88
CA ASN A 131 -3.08 22.75 17.11
C ASN A 131 -2.39 23.54 18.24
N LEU A 132 -1.07 23.39 18.39
CA LEU A 132 -0.27 24.19 19.31
C LEU A 132 -0.23 25.68 18.92
N GLY A 133 -0.12 25.97 17.62
CA GLY A 133 -0.17 27.33 17.08
C GLY A 133 -1.53 28.01 17.32
N LEU A 134 -2.64 27.29 17.15
CA LEU A 134 -3.98 27.77 17.49
C LEU A 134 -4.12 28.03 18.99
N LEU A 135 -3.58 27.15 19.84
CA LEU A 135 -3.58 27.34 21.29
C LEU A 135 -2.78 28.60 21.68
N LEU A 136 -1.55 28.75 21.18
CA LEU A 136 -0.71 29.91 21.46
C LEU A 136 -1.31 31.21 20.88
N GLY A 137 -1.85 31.17 19.67
CA GLY A 137 -2.56 32.30 19.06
C GLY A 137 -3.80 32.70 19.87
N GLY A 138 -4.58 31.73 20.34
CA GLY A 138 -5.71 31.95 21.23
C GLY A 138 -5.31 32.58 22.57
N LEU A 139 -4.22 32.09 23.19
CA LEU A 139 -3.67 32.68 24.42
C LEU A 139 -3.16 34.11 24.21
N LEU A 140 -2.50 34.39 23.08
CA LEU A 140 -2.06 35.74 22.73
C LEU A 140 -3.25 36.68 22.47
N MET A 141 -4.30 36.23 21.79
CA MET A 141 -5.51 37.02 21.56
C MET A 141 -6.31 37.27 22.87
N ALA A 142 -6.38 36.27 23.75
CA ALA A 142 -6.97 36.40 25.09
C ALA A 142 -6.18 37.40 25.96
N SER A 143 -4.84 37.42 25.85
CA SER A 143 -3.99 38.40 26.54
C SER A 143 -4.20 39.84 26.05
N ASN A 144 -4.75 40.03 24.85
CA ASN A 144 -5.12 41.32 24.27
C ASN A 144 -6.61 41.70 24.52
N GLY A 145 -7.30 41.00 25.42
CA GLY A 145 -8.68 41.31 25.80
C GLY A 145 -9.77 40.81 24.85
N VAL A 146 -9.41 40.00 23.84
CA VAL A 146 -10.39 39.35 22.95
C VAL A 146 -10.81 38.02 23.57
N ALA A 147 -12.01 37.96 24.16
CA ALA A 147 -12.53 36.73 24.75
C ALA A 147 -12.82 35.69 23.65
N THR A 148 -12.09 34.57 23.66
CA THR A 148 -12.35 33.43 22.76
C THR A 148 -12.82 32.22 23.54
N ASN A 149 -14.06 31.78 23.31
CA ASN A 149 -14.65 30.55 23.84
C ASN A 149 -14.06 29.25 23.22
N ASN A 150 -12.94 29.35 22.49
CA ASN A 150 -12.42 28.29 21.61
C ASN A 150 -11.37 27.38 22.26
N VAL A 151 -11.01 27.59 23.53
CA VAL A 151 -9.93 26.84 24.20
C VAL A 151 -10.30 25.35 24.41
N ASN A 152 -11.60 25.04 24.60
CA ASN A 152 -12.06 23.66 24.77
C ASN A 152 -12.08 22.83 23.47
N THR A 153 -11.98 23.45 22.30
CA THR A 153 -11.97 22.76 21.00
C THR A 153 -10.58 22.26 20.61
N ALA A 154 -9.51 22.84 21.19
CA ALA A 154 -8.12 22.51 20.85
C ALA A 154 -7.59 21.21 21.51
N LEU A 155 -8.36 20.60 22.43
CA LEU A 155 -7.92 19.45 23.23
C LEU A 155 -8.54 18.11 22.80
N ARG A 156 -9.06 17.99 21.58
CA ARG A 156 -9.44 16.67 21.00
C ARG A 156 -8.22 15.99 20.38
N VAL A 157 -7.19 15.71 21.18
CA VAL A 157 -6.11 14.78 20.80
C VAL A 157 -6.63 13.36 21.03
N GLY A 158 -7.52 12.93 20.16
CA GLY A 158 -8.06 11.58 20.12
C GLY A 158 -8.12 11.15 18.67
N GLN A 159 -6.96 10.99 18.03
CA GLN A 159 -6.89 10.49 16.67
C GLN A 159 -7.18 8.99 16.69
N GLY A 160 -8.41 8.63 16.36
CA GLY A 160 -8.81 7.25 16.13
C GLY A 160 -8.08 6.64 14.93
N VAL A 161 -8.05 5.32 14.87
CA VAL A 161 -7.33 4.51 13.86
C VAL A 161 -7.72 4.82 12.43
N GLY A 162 -8.99 5.16 12.21
CA GLY A 162 -9.49 5.54 10.90
C GLY A 162 -8.74 6.74 10.30
N THR A 163 -8.20 7.64 11.13
CA THR A 163 -7.45 8.80 10.65
C THR A 163 -6.08 8.42 10.10
N LEU A 164 -5.37 7.46 10.71
CA LEU A 164 -4.03 7.05 10.27
C LEU A 164 -4.07 6.13 9.04
N ALA A 165 -5.05 5.22 8.99
CA ALA A 165 -5.25 4.34 7.83
C ALA A 165 -5.77 5.10 6.59
N MET A 166 -6.32 6.31 6.78
CA MET A 166 -6.84 7.18 5.72
C MET A 166 -6.01 8.45 5.51
N LEU A 167 -4.78 8.50 6.04
CA LEU A 167 -3.89 9.63 5.76
C LEU A 167 -3.65 9.71 4.25
N SER A 168 -3.97 10.87 3.68
CA SER A 168 -3.56 11.22 2.34
C SER A 168 -2.21 11.94 2.39
N TYR A 169 -1.36 11.64 1.43
CA TYR A 169 -0.05 12.26 1.31
C TYR A 169 -0.04 13.31 0.19
N SER A 170 0.93 14.24 0.25
CA SER A 170 1.10 15.20 -0.83
C SER A 170 1.59 14.51 -2.10
N ARG A 171 1.47 15.17 -3.25
CA ARG A 171 1.95 14.61 -4.53
C ARG A 171 3.46 14.38 -4.50
N GLU A 172 4.18 15.25 -3.80
CA GLU A 172 5.62 15.16 -3.59
C GLU A 172 5.99 13.94 -2.73
N ASP A 173 5.26 13.72 -1.64
CA ASP A 173 5.44 12.53 -0.77
C ASP A 173 5.17 11.24 -1.57
N GLU A 174 4.13 11.20 -2.39
CA GLU A 174 3.80 10.05 -3.25
C GLU A 174 4.92 9.77 -4.28
N MET A 175 5.43 10.80 -4.96
CA MET A 175 6.53 10.64 -5.91
C MET A 175 7.84 10.20 -5.22
N GLU A 176 8.10 10.68 -4.00
CA GLU A 176 9.24 10.22 -3.21
C GLU A 176 9.09 8.75 -2.82
N ALA A 177 7.91 8.34 -2.34
CA ALA A 177 7.60 6.95 -2.01
C ALA A 177 7.68 6.04 -3.25
N ASP A 178 7.21 6.48 -4.42
CA ASP A 178 7.33 5.74 -5.69
C ASP A 178 8.79 5.49 -6.06
N ARG A 179 9.63 6.53 -5.97
CA ARG A 179 11.07 6.44 -6.25
C ARG A 179 11.75 5.47 -5.30
N LEU A 180 11.43 5.56 -4.00
CA LEU A 180 11.97 4.66 -2.99
C LEU A 180 11.49 3.23 -3.20
N GLY A 181 10.22 3.02 -3.56
CA GLY A 181 9.69 1.69 -3.87
C GLY A 181 10.41 1.03 -5.04
N VAL A 182 10.67 1.78 -6.12
CA VAL A 182 11.49 1.34 -7.26
C VAL A 182 12.92 0.98 -6.83
N GLU A 183 13.54 1.84 -6.03
CA GLU A 183 14.91 1.66 -5.53
C GLU A 183 15.03 0.43 -4.61
N TYR A 184 14.13 0.28 -3.64
CA TYR A 184 14.11 -0.83 -2.69
C TYR A 184 13.80 -2.16 -3.38
N ALA A 185 12.83 -2.19 -4.30
CA ALA A 185 12.54 -3.38 -5.08
C ALA A 185 13.78 -3.85 -5.85
N HIS A 186 14.47 -2.94 -6.53
CA HIS A 186 15.71 -3.26 -7.24
C HIS A 186 16.80 -3.79 -6.30
N LYS A 187 17.08 -3.10 -5.19
CA LYS A 187 18.11 -3.50 -4.21
C LYS A 187 17.80 -4.84 -3.54
N ALA A 188 16.53 -5.12 -3.29
CA ALA A 188 16.06 -6.38 -2.70
C ALA A 188 16.01 -7.54 -3.73
N GLY A 189 16.36 -7.30 -4.99
CA GLY A 189 16.40 -8.30 -6.06
C GLY A 189 15.06 -8.56 -6.75
N PHE A 190 14.01 -7.80 -6.44
CA PHE A 190 12.74 -7.84 -7.15
C PHE A 190 12.82 -7.04 -8.46
N SER A 191 11.85 -7.24 -9.35
CA SER A 191 11.73 -6.39 -10.53
C SER A 191 11.19 -5.01 -10.14
N PRO A 192 11.90 -3.92 -10.45
CA PRO A 192 11.45 -2.56 -10.15
C PRO A 192 10.30 -2.09 -11.05
N LEU A 193 9.86 -2.93 -12.00
CA LEU A 193 8.70 -2.66 -12.85
C LEU A 193 7.38 -2.69 -12.07
N GLY A 194 7.37 -3.31 -10.87
CA GLY A 194 6.17 -3.52 -10.07
C GLY A 194 5.37 -2.27 -9.77
N VAL A 195 6.03 -1.20 -9.29
CA VAL A 195 5.38 0.07 -8.91
C VAL A 195 4.55 0.64 -10.06
N GLY A 196 5.15 0.76 -11.25
CA GLY A 196 4.45 1.29 -12.42
C GLY A 196 3.31 0.39 -12.90
N ARG A 197 3.45 -0.95 -12.79
CA ARG A 197 2.39 -1.90 -13.15
C ARG A 197 1.19 -1.79 -12.23
N VAL A 198 1.42 -1.69 -10.92
CA VAL A 198 0.35 -1.52 -9.92
C VAL A 198 -0.44 -0.25 -10.19
N MET A 199 0.22 0.87 -10.49
CA MET A 199 -0.48 2.11 -10.83
C MET A 199 -1.36 1.95 -12.08
N THR A 200 -0.85 1.29 -13.13
CA THR A 200 -1.65 1.00 -14.33
C THR A 200 -2.83 0.08 -14.00
N MET A 201 -2.64 -0.90 -13.12
CA MET A 201 -3.73 -1.74 -12.62
C MET A 201 -4.78 -0.90 -11.87
N PHE A 202 -4.38 0.02 -10.99
CA PHE A 202 -5.32 0.94 -10.35
C PHE A 202 -6.03 1.88 -11.33
N GLU A 203 -5.37 2.42 -12.35
CA GLU A 203 -6.03 3.25 -13.38
C GLU A 203 -7.11 2.45 -14.14
N ARG A 204 -6.85 1.17 -14.43
CA ARG A 204 -7.85 0.27 -15.04
C ARG A 204 -9.05 0.03 -14.12
N LEU A 205 -8.82 -0.06 -12.81
CA LEU A 205 -9.86 -0.29 -11.80
C LEU A 205 -10.64 0.99 -11.43
N GLY A 206 -9.97 2.13 -11.34
CA GLY A 206 -10.52 3.43 -10.92
C GLY A 206 -11.51 4.06 -11.91
N GLY A 207 -11.69 3.48 -13.10
CA GLY A 207 -12.80 3.82 -13.98
C GLY A 207 -14.08 3.00 -13.73
N LYS A 208 -14.03 1.93 -12.92
CA LYS A 208 -15.02 0.82 -12.97
C LYS A 208 -15.35 0.14 -11.63
N GLN A 209 -14.53 0.29 -10.58
CA GLN A 209 -14.66 -0.39 -9.29
C GLN A 209 -14.40 0.52 -8.06
N ASP A 210 -14.70 1.82 -8.18
CA ASP A 210 -14.46 2.86 -7.16
C ASP A 210 -14.83 2.49 -5.72
N ALA A 211 -15.84 1.64 -5.51
CA ALA A 211 -16.30 1.29 -4.17
C ALA A 211 -15.36 0.35 -3.37
N LEU A 212 -14.43 -0.37 -4.02
CA LEU A 212 -13.57 -1.38 -3.36
C LEU A 212 -12.09 -0.98 -3.24
N SER A 213 -11.67 0.09 -3.94
CA SER A 213 -10.27 0.51 -3.99
C SER A 213 -10.01 1.70 -3.06
N THR A 214 -9.83 1.45 -1.77
CA THR A 214 -9.43 2.49 -0.80
C THR A 214 -8.01 2.99 -1.06
N ALA A 215 -7.13 2.20 -1.69
CA ALA A 215 -5.79 2.63 -2.08
C ALA A 215 -5.77 3.89 -2.96
N LEU A 216 -6.73 4.05 -3.88
CA LEU A 216 -6.80 5.24 -4.74
C LEU A 216 -7.28 6.50 -4.00
N SER A 217 -7.96 6.32 -2.87
CA SER A 217 -8.39 7.45 -2.02
C SER A 217 -7.23 8.02 -1.22
N THR A 218 -6.30 7.18 -0.78
CA THR A 218 -5.11 7.59 -0.01
C THR A 218 -3.89 7.88 -0.90
N HIS A 219 -3.75 7.15 -2.01
CA HIS A 219 -2.65 7.22 -2.97
C HIS A 219 -3.18 7.39 -4.41
N PRO A 220 -3.62 8.60 -4.80
CA PRO A 220 -4.17 8.83 -6.13
C PRO A 220 -3.13 8.55 -7.22
N ALA A 221 -3.46 7.63 -8.14
CA ALA A 221 -2.65 7.35 -9.32
C ALA A 221 -2.66 8.56 -10.28
N SER A 222 -1.55 8.75 -11.01
CA SER A 222 -1.50 9.74 -12.08
C SER A 222 -0.48 9.35 -13.15
N GLU A 223 -0.71 9.79 -14.38
CA GLU A 223 0.23 9.61 -15.50
C GLU A 223 1.63 10.14 -15.15
N MET A 224 1.70 11.21 -14.35
CA MET A 224 2.97 11.78 -13.89
C MET A 224 3.75 10.81 -13.01
N ARG A 225 3.09 10.17 -12.04
CA ARG A 225 3.72 9.17 -11.15
C ARG A 225 4.18 7.95 -11.94
N ILE A 226 3.36 7.44 -12.85
CA ILE A 226 3.72 6.33 -13.74
C ILE A 226 4.96 6.68 -14.58
N LYS A 227 4.99 7.90 -15.13
CA LYS A 227 6.14 8.39 -15.89
C LYS A 227 7.39 8.47 -15.02
N GLN A 228 7.28 8.96 -13.78
CA GLN A 228 8.41 9.03 -12.86
C GLN A 228 8.94 7.63 -12.49
N ALA A 229 8.06 6.69 -12.13
CA ALA A 229 8.45 5.31 -11.84
C ALA A 229 9.21 4.68 -13.03
N ARG A 230 8.75 4.92 -14.26
CA ARG A 230 9.45 4.46 -15.49
C ARG A 230 10.82 5.13 -15.68
N LEU A 231 10.94 6.42 -15.37
CA LEU A 231 12.22 7.14 -15.45
C LEU A 231 13.22 6.61 -14.42
N GLU A 232 12.78 6.31 -13.21
CA GLU A 232 13.64 5.71 -12.18
C GLU A 232 14.11 4.31 -12.58
N VAL A 233 13.24 3.47 -13.14
CA VAL A 233 13.67 2.18 -13.73
C VAL A 233 14.73 2.41 -14.81
N LYS A 234 14.51 3.34 -15.74
CA LYS A 234 15.48 3.64 -16.82
C LYS A 234 16.83 4.12 -16.28
N LYS A 235 16.81 4.88 -15.18
CA LYS A 235 18.03 5.31 -14.49
C LYS A 235 18.80 4.12 -13.92
N LEU A 236 18.10 3.16 -13.29
CA LEU A 236 18.72 1.91 -12.81
C LEU A 236 19.31 1.10 -13.97
N GLU A 237 18.60 1.00 -15.11
CA GLU A 237 19.09 0.31 -16.31
C GLU A 237 20.39 0.94 -16.87
N ASN A 238 20.53 2.26 -16.77
CA ASN A 238 21.76 2.94 -17.16
C ASN A 238 22.93 2.68 -16.18
N GLN A 239 22.62 2.27 -14.94
CA GLN A 239 23.60 1.99 -13.89
C GLN A 239 23.99 0.51 -13.82
N GLY A 240 23.20 -0.38 -14.43
CA GLY A 240 23.47 -1.81 -14.43
C GLY A 240 22.29 -2.67 -14.90
N SER A 241 22.42 -3.98 -14.67
CA SER A 241 21.34 -4.92 -14.98
C SER A 241 20.18 -4.76 -14.02
N VAL A 242 18.96 -4.79 -14.57
CA VAL A 242 17.72 -4.77 -13.79
C VAL A 242 17.01 -6.12 -13.94
N ASN A 243 16.56 -6.69 -12.81
CA ASN A 243 15.71 -7.88 -12.85
C ASN A 243 14.38 -7.52 -13.53
N ARG A 244 14.07 -8.18 -14.64
CA ARG A 244 12.79 -8.02 -15.36
C ARG A 244 11.82 -9.18 -15.12
N ASN A 245 12.23 -10.21 -14.37
CA ASN A 245 11.33 -11.27 -13.98
C ASN A 245 10.31 -10.76 -12.97
N LEU A 246 9.03 -10.89 -13.32
CA LEU A 246 7.94 -10.48 -12.44
C LEU A 246 7.64 -11.52 -11.36
N GLU A 247 8.11 -12.77 -11.53
CA GLU A 247 7.84 -13.89 -10.60
C GLU A 247 6.33 -14.17 -10.44
N ARG A 248 5.58 -14.07 -11.55
CA ARG A 248 4.11 -14.25 -11.58
C ARG A 248 3.68 -15.63 -11.08
N GLU A 249 4.24 -16.71 -11.64
CA GLU A 249 3.79 -18.08 -11.31
C GLU A 249 4.08 -18.42 -9.84
N ARG A 250 5.25 -18.01 -9.34
CA ARG A 250 5.60 -18.13 -7.93
C ARG A 250 4.59 -17.39 -7.05
N TYR A 251 4.26 -16.15 -7.39
CA TYR A 251 3.23 -15.37 -6.69
C TYR A 251 1.86 -16.05 -6.67
N LEU A 252 1.37 -16.49 -7.85
CA LEU A 252 0.06 -17.15 -7.97
C LEU A 252 -0.01 -18.41 -7.10
N SER A 253 1.07 -19.19 -7.01
CA SER A 253 1.13 -20.37 -6.13
C SER A 253 1.03 -20.05 -4.64
N LYS A 254 1.38 -18.83 -4.22
CA LYS A 254 1.29 -18.40 -2.82
C LYS A 254 -0.09 -17.94 -2.42
N ILE A 255 -0.86 -17.41 -3.37
CA ILE A 255 -2.20 -16.89 -3.14
C ILE A 255 -3.31 -17.87 -3.56
N SER A 256 -2.98 -19.10 -3.94
CA SER A 256 -4.00 -20.12 -4.19
C SER A 256 -4.87 -20.32 -2.94
N ASP A 257 -6.16 -20.58 -3.15
CA ASP A 257 -7.14 -20.75 -2.08
C ASP A 257 -7.33 -19.51 -1.19
N LEU A 258 -7.00 -18.32 -1.70
CA LEU A 258 -7.39 -17.07 -1.06
C LEU A 258 -8.93 -16.96 -1.04
N PRO A 259 -9.58 -16.75 0.12
CA PRO A 259 -11.02 -16.55 0.16
C PRO A 259 -11.42 -15.36 -0.73
N LEU A 260 -12.59 -15.46 -1.35
CA LEU A 260 -13.20 -14.39 -2.15
C LEU A 260 -14.42 -13.83 -1.40
N GLY A 261 -14.71 -12.55 -1.59
CA GLY A 261 -15.79 -11.85 -0.87
C GLY A 261 -15.42 -11.31 0.52
N ALA A 262 -16.40 -10.75 1.21
CA ALA A 262 -16.27 -10.23 2.57
C ALA A 262 -16.23 -11.37 3.60
N LYS A 263 -15.57 -11.11 4.75
CA LYS A 263 -15.36 -12.08 5.84
C LYS A 263 -16.61 -12.83 6.28
N GLN A 264 -17.74 -12.12 6.41
CA GLN A 264 -19.00 -12.68 6.89
C GLN A 264 -19.66 -13.62 5.87
N LYS A 265 -19.25 -13.57 4.60
CA LYS A 265 -19.86 -14.33 3.50
C LYS A 265 -18.87 -14.52 2.36
N TYR A 266 -17.91 -15.42 2.57
CA TYR A 266 -17.04 -15.82 1.47
C TYR A 266 -17.85 -16.43 0.33
N SER A 267 -17.60 -15.98 -0.89
CA SER A 267 -18.27 -16.45 -2.11
C SER A 267 -17.57 -17.67 -2.73
N GLY A 268 -16.36 -17.98 -2.27
CA GLY A 268 -15.55 -19.10 -2.76
C GLY A 268 -14.07 -18.89 -2.41
N TYR A 269 -13.22 -19.63 -3.12
CA TYR A 269 -11.77 -19.57 -2.97
C TYR A 269 -11.13 -19.37 -4.34
N LEU A 270 -10.06 -18.57 -4.39
CA LEU A 270 -9.30 -18.32 -5.59
C LEU A 270 -8.69 -19.62 -6.13
N GLN A 271 -9.00 -19.94 -7.39
CA GLN A 271 -8.37 -21.06 -8.09
C GLN A 271 -7.32 -20.54 -9.07
N ILE A 272 -6.20 -21.25 -9.19
CA ILE A 272 -5.17 -20.96 -10.20
C ILE A 272 -5.30 -22.00 -11.31
N TYR A 273 -5.61 -21.53 -12.52
CA TYR A 273 -5.83 -22.39 -13.68
C TYR A 273 -4.65 -22.32 -14.63
N THR A 274 -4.19 -23.50 -15.10
CA THR A 274 -3.17 -23.61 -16.14
C THR A 274 -3.85 -23.70 -17.50
N THR A 275 -3.59 -22.72 -18.36
CA THR A 275 -4.26 -22.57 -19.64
C THR A 275 -3.88 -23.66 -20.64
N GLN A 276 -4.84 -24.03 -21.46
CA GLN A 276 -4.75 -25.09 -22.46
C GLN A 276 -4.90 -24.52 -23.88
N PRO A 277 -4.37 -25.20 -24.91
CA PRO A 277 -4.59 -24.80 -26.29
C PRO A 277 -6.08 -24.67 -26.63
N GLY A 278 -6.48 -23.51 -27.15
CA GLY A 278 -7.86 -23.22 -27.55
C GLY A 278 -8.75 -22.60 -26.47
N ASP A 279 -8.23 -22.39 -25.26
CA ASP A 279 -8.88 -21.56 -24.25
C ASP A 279 -9.03 -20.12 -24.73
N THR A 280 -10.14 -19.50 -24.36
CA THR A 280 -10.39 -18.06 -24.50
C THR A 280 -11.00 -17.52 -23.20
N TRP A 281 -10.90 -16.21 -22.97
CA TRP A 281 -11.52 -15.58 -21.80
C TRP A 281 -13.03 -15.85 -21.74
N GLU A 282 -13.72 -15.85 -22.89
CA GLU A 282 -15.16 -16.12 -22.99
C GLU A 282 -15.48 -17.57 -22.63
N LYS A 283 -14.74 -18.54 -23.19
CA LYS A 283 -14.96 -19.96 -22.90
C LYS A 283 -14.75 -20.28 -21.43
N LEU A 284 -13.67 -19.76 -20.84
CA LEU A 284 -13.39 -19.95 -19.42
C LEU A 284 -14.42 -19.25 -18.56
N THR A 285 -14.84 -18.03 -18.92
CA THR A 285 -15.89 -17.32 -18.19
C THR A 285 -17.22 -18.09 -18.20
N GLN A 286 -17.65 -18.57 -19.36
CA GLN A 286 -18.87 -19.36 -19.51
C GLN A 286 -18.82 -20.69 -18.73
N LYS A 287 -17.64 -21.30 -18.62
CA LYS A 287 -17.45 -22.58 -17.95
C LYS A 287 -17.46 -22.47 -16.43
N TYR A 288 -16.87 -21.42 -15.87
CA TYR A 288 -16.58 -21.33 -14.43
C TYR A 288 -17.47 -20.33 -13.67
N PHE A 289 -18.19 -19.45 -14.37
CA PHE A 289 -19.00 -18.40 -13.74
C PHE A 289 -20.44 -18.42 -14.28
N ALA A 290 -21.31 -17.62 -13.68
CA ALA A 290 -22.70 -17.50 -14.11
C ALA A 290 -22.79 -17.02 -15.57
N ALA A 291 -23.82 -17.46 -16.31
CA ALA A 291 -23.95 -17.23 -17.76
C ALA A 291 -23.87 -15.75 -18.20
N ASN A 292 -24.21 -14.79 -17.34
CA ASN A 292 -24.18 -13.36 -17.64
C ASN A 292 -22.90 -12.66 -17.13
N THR A 293 -21.89 -13.41 -16.71
CA THR A 293 -20.62 -12.85 -16.24
C THR A 293 -19.84 -12.27 -17.42
N ASP A 294 -19.48 -10.99 -17.33
CA ASP A 294 -18.66 -10.32 -18.34
C ASP A 294 -17.23 -10.89 -18.35
N PRO A 295 -16.78 -11.52 -19.46
CA PRO A 295 -15.44 -12.11 -19.57
C PRO A 295 -14.31 -11.11 -19.39
N GLN A 296 -14.56 -9.82 -19.67
CA GLN A 296 -13.59 -8.76 -19.49
C GLN A 296 -13.15 -8.64 -18.01
N ARG A 297 -14.03 -8.96 -17.05
CA ARG A 297 -13.68 -8.96 -15.62
C ARG A 297 -12.61 -10.00 -15.29
N LEU A 298 -12.69 -11.17 -15.91
CA LEU A 298 -11.70 -12.24 -15.72
C LEU A 298 -10.35 -11.85 -16.34
N ALA A 299 -10.37 -11.19 -17.50
CA ALA A 299 -9.16 -10.67 -18.13
C ALA A 299 -8.48 -9.60 -17.25
N TRP A 300 -9.23 -8.60 -16.76
CA TRP A 300 -8.66 -7.53 -15.92
C TRP A 300 -8.10 -8.03 -14.61
N LEU A 301 -8.76 -8.98 -13.96
CA LEU A 301 -8.22 -9.63 -12.77
C LEU A 301 -6.81 -10.16 -13.03
N ASN A 302 -6.55 -10.62 -14.25
CA ASN A 302 -5.28 -11.18 -14.68
C ASN A 302 -4.32 -10.17 -15.32
N ASP A 303 -4.60 -8.87 -15.21
CA ASP A 303 -3.85 -7.76 -15.83
C ASP A 303 -3.84 -7.80 -17.37
N CYS A 304 -4.90 -8.37 -17.97
CA CYS A 304 -5.10 -8.51 -19.41
C CYS A 304 -6.35 -7.76 -19.89
N GLU A 305 -6.40 -7.43 -21.17
CA GLU A 305 -7.62 -7.08 -21.88
C GLU A 305 -8.27 -8.31 -22.52
N LEU A 306 -9.54 -8.24 -22.88
CA LEU A 306 -10.28 -9.37 -23.47
C LEU A 306 -9.65 -9.91 -24.76
N GLY A 307 -8.99 -9.06 -25.54
CA GLY A 307 -8.30 -9.47 -26.77
C GLY A 307 -6.90 -10.04 -26.56
N ASP A 308 -6.36 -9.97 -25.34
CA ASP A 308 -5.00 -10.43 -25.06
C ASP A 308 -4.93 -11.95 -24.98
N PRO A 309 -3.79 -12.56 -25.40
CA PRO A 309 -3.56 -13.98 -25.19
C PRO A 309 -3.57 -14.32 -23.70
N LEU A 310 -4.08 -15.50 -23.35
CA LEU A 310 -4.10 -15.91 -21.95
C LEU A 310 -2.68 -16.22 -21.46
N PRO A 311 -2.29 -15.72 -20.27
CA PRO A 311 -1.08 -16.16 -19.60
C PRO A 311 -1.10 -17.68 -19.35
N ARG A 312 0.06 -18.29 -19.15
CA ARG A 312 0.17 -19.72 -18.82
C ARG A 312 -0.65 -20.12 -17.59
N GLN A 313 -0.69 -19.24 -16.59
CA GLN A 313 -1.52 -19.39 -15.40
C GLN A 313 -2.36 -18.15 -15.16
N ILE A 314 -3.64 -18.38 -14.85
CA ILE A 314 -4.60 -17.31 -14.56
C ILE A 314 -5.30 -17.57 -13.23
N LYS A 315 -5.71 -16.47 -12.61
CA LYS A 315 -6.65 -16.40 -11.49
C LYS A 315 -8.05 -16.68 -12.02
N LEU A 316 -8.72 -17.69 -11.46
CA LEU A 316 -10.14 -17.95 -11.59
C LEU A 316 -10.82 -17.61 -10.26
N GLY A 317 -11.28 -16.37 -10.13
CA GLY A 317 -12.01 -15.90 -8.95
C GLY A 317 -12.55 -14.51 -9.18
N LEU A 318 -13.85 -14.31 -9.03
CA LEU A 318 -14.45 -12.98 -9.13
C LEU A 318 -15.12 -12.63 -7.80
N PHE A 319 -15.05 -11.35 -7.43
CA PHE A 319 -15.89 -10.78 -6.39
C PHE A 319 -17.33 -10.65 -6.89
#